data_AF-A0A1Y2C131-F1
#
_entry.id   AF-A0A1Y2C131-F1
#
_cell.length_a   1.000
_cell.length_b   1.000
_cell.length_c   1.000
_cell.angle_alpha   90.00
_cell.angle_beta   90.00
_cell.angle_gamma   90.00
#
_symmetry.space_group_name_H-M   'P 1'
#
loop_
_entity.id
_entity.type
_entity.pdbx_description
1 polymer ?
#
loop_
_entity_poly.entity_id
_entity_poly.type
_entity_poly.pdbx_seq_one_letter_code
_entity_poly.pdbx_strand_id
1 'polypeptide(L)'
;MIANMTEQIYHASWLLPATIAVVNPLGIAGILWFLIVFEPKRRPHSNVLSSSNLAILGIWIFGTTYYGSSAYFNHSRETSSVAFAVAYLSLGCGEWCYLWFSFKRSEELLRKRWSRRVLSVLRMQLNLFPIAIIAPPLKLVIPGSVSNSVKTIIFISLFSLQCMIVCTMDGIMAMTFVLHIRNMKQDSTLVSPKLTVIANYGLTACVFVFLIVGCLGTCLVCRLIDPDMEDETMFNLYRVFWMLKDVFIEFIGFAVVAMRIALAFVSNEPDSAHIQTRIRESLVAFKSTLGSRDSEMREALSTESGDGFQGRKSSTNSPNTYNIEKRVSFTQAAIFAGENKTLTLVTSTLK
;
A
#
# COMPACT_ATOMS: atom_id res chain seq x y z
N MET A 1 31.24 21.14 -11.81
CA MET A 1 30.43 19.89 -11.83
C MET A 1 29.88 19.55 -10.45
N ILE A 2 30.70 19.54 -9.39
CA ILE A 2 30.28 19.22 -8.01
C ILE A 2 29.22 20.20 -7.46
N ALA A 3 29.42 21.52 -7.61
CA ALA A 3 28.45 22.53 -7.15
C ALA A 3 27.03 22.37 -7.77
N ASN A 4 26.96 22.00 -9.05
CA ASN A 4 25.69 21.73 -9.74
C ASN A 4 24.98 20.49 -9.17
N MET A 5 25.74 19.50 -8.68
CA MET A 5 25.17 18.29 -8.08
C MET A 5 24.58 18.57 -6.69
N THR A 6 25.26 19.37 -5.85
CA THR A 6 24.77 19.76 -4.52
C THR A 6 23.44 20.52 -4.61
N GLU A 7 23.32 21.44 -5.57
CA GLU A 7 22.09 22.20 -5.81
C GLU A 7 20.94 21.32 -6.29
N GLN A 8 21.21 20.37 -7.21
CA GLN A 8 20.21 19.41 -7.66
C GLN A 8 19.72 18.50 -6.52
N ILE A 9 20.62 18.01 -5.66
CA ILE A 9 20.27 17.18 -4.50
C ILE A 9 19.43 18.00 -3.50
N TYR A 10 19.77 19.28 -3.30
CA TYR A 10 18.96 20.18 -2.48
C TYR A 10 17.54 20.34 -3.02
N HIS A 11 17.38 20.61 -4.32
CA HIS A 11 16.06 20.76 -4.91
C HIS A 11 15.25 19.47 -4.84
N ALA A 12 15.89 18.32 -5.10
CA ALA A 12 15.23 17.03 -4.99
C ALA A 12 14.75 16.74 -3.55
N SER A 13 15.50 17.16 -2.52
CA SER A 13 15.19 16.82 -1.13
C SER A 13 13.91 17.43 -0.58
N TRP A 14 13.43 18.53 -1.16
CA TRP A 14 12.10 19.09 -0.84
C TRP A 14 11.06 18.82 -1.93
N LEU A 15 11.46 18.71 -3.21
CA LEU A 15 10.53 18.46 -4.31
C LEU A 15 9.92 17.05 -4.27
N LEU A 16 10.73 16.04 -3.93
CA LEU A 16 10.26 14.66 -3.81
C LEU A 16 9.14 14.51 -2.75
N PRO A 17 9.34 14.86 -1.47
CA PRO A 17 8.27 14.78 -0.49
C PRO A 17 7.11 15.73 -0.83
N ALA A 18 7.35 16.91 -1.42
CA ALA A 18 6.25 17.78 -1.87
C ALA A 18 5.35 17.09 -2.91
N THR A 19 5.96 16.41 -3.87
CA THR A 19 5.22 15.68 -4.92
C THR A 19 4.40 14.54 -4.31
N ILE A 20 4.99 13.78 -3.39
CA ILE A 20 4.28 12.71 -2.68
C ILE A 20 3.10 13.29 -1.87
N ALA A 21 3.31 14.40 -1.15
CA ALA A 21 2.25 15.06 -0.38
C ALA A 21 1.06 15.52 -1.25
N VAL A 22 1.32 15.93 -2.50
CA VAL A 22 0.26 16.33 -3.46
C VAL A 22 -0.47 15.12 -4.04
N VAL A 23 0.24 14.00 -4.28
CA VAL A 23 -0.34 12.78 -4.86
C VAL A 23 -1.13 11.96 -3.83
N ASN A 24 -0.69 11.93 -2.57
CA ASN A 24 -1.30 11.11 -1.52
C ASN A 24 -2.79 11.36 -1.26
N PRO A 25 -3.33 12.60 -1.33
CA PRO A 25 -4.77 12.85 -1.29
C PRO A 25 -5.57 12.04 -2.31
N LEU A 26 -5.03 11.79 -3.51
CA LEU A 26 -5.68 10.92 -4.50
C LEU A 26 -5.71 9.47 -4.04
N GLY A 27 -4.64 9.01 -3.39
CA GLY A 27 -4.58 7.70 -2.72
C GLY A 27 -5.62 7.56 -1.60
N ILE A 28 -5.75 8.58 -0.75
CA ILE A 28 -6.77 8.64 0.32
C ILE A 28 -8.17 8.57 -0.30
N ALA A 29 -8.46 9.35 -1.33
CA ALA A 29 -9.73 9.32 -2.03
C ALA A 29 -10.01 7.93 -2.65
N GLY A 30 -8.99 7.30 -3.25
CA GLY A 30 -9.08 5.94 -3.78
C GLY A 30 -9.37 4.88 -2.71
N ILE A 31 -8.73 4.98 -1.53
CA ILE A 31 -8.99 4.09 -0.40
C ILE A 31 -10.42 4.29 0.12
N LEU A 32 -10.86 5.54 0.31
CA LEU A 32 -12.22 5.84 0.74
C LEU A 32 -13.26 5.31 -0.24
N TRP A 33 -13.06 5.55 -1.54
CA TRP A 33 -13.89 4.99 -2.60
C TRP A 33 -13.96 3.46 -2.50
N PHE A 34 -12.80 2.79 -2.40
CA PHE A 34 -12.73 1.35 -2.28
C PHE A 34 -13.52 0.83 -1.06
N LEU A 35 -13.35 1.46 0.11
CA LEU A 35 -14.03 1.06 1.34
C LEU A 35 -15.54 1.28 1.29
N ILE A 36 -16.02 2.31 0.60
CA ILE A 36 -17.45 2.61 0.46
C ILE A 36 -18.10 1.67 -0.57
N VAL A 37 -17.45 1.44 -1.71
CA VAL A 37 -18.05 0.74 -2.86
C VAL A 37 -17.90 -0.78 -2.78
N PHE A 38 -16.73 -1.30 -2.37
CA PHE A 38 -16.42 -2.73 -2.45
C PHE A 38 -16.63 -3.50 -1.15
N GLU A 39 -16.83 -2.81 -0.01
CA GLU A 39 -17.16 -3.46 1.26
C GLU A 39 -18.50 -2.97 1.86
N PRO A 40 -19.64 -3.09 1.16
CA PRO A 40 -20.93 -2.73 1.73
C PRO A 40 -21.35 -3.80 2.74
N LYS A 41 -21.01 -3.62 4.03
CA LYS A 41 -21.83 -4.16 5.11
C LYS A 41 -23.12 -3.33 5.21
N ARG A 42 -24.16 -3.88 5.85
CA ARG A 42 -25.52 -3.30 6.03
C ARG A 42 -25.57 -1.80 6.43
N ARG A 43 -24.46 -1.18 6.86
CA ARG A 43 -24.29 0.27 6.98
C ARG A 43 -22.89 0.68 6.47
N PRO A 44 -22.76 1.54 5.45
CA PRO A 44 -21.46 1.92 4.87
C PRO A 44 -20.54 2.63 5.88
N HIS A 45 -21.09 3.45 6.77
CA HIS A 45 -20.30 4.19 7.78
C HIS A 45 -19.64 3.30 8.84
N SER A 46 -20.24 2.17 9.22
CA SER A 46 -19.66 1.28 10.23
C SER A 46 -18.45 0.51 9.70
N ASN A 47 -18.31 0.40 8.38
CA ASN A 47 -17.19 -0.29 7.76
C ASN A 47 -15.96 0.63 7.63
N VAL A 48 -16.15 1.88 7.22
CA VAL A 48 -15.08 2.91 7.20
C VAL A 48 -14.46 3.09 8.58
N LEU A 49 -15.30 3.08 9.63
CA LEU A 49 -14.88 3.23 11.03
C LEU A 49 -14.30 1.96 11.67
N SER A 50 -14.09 0.88 10.90
CA SER A 50 -13.42 -0.29 11.46
C SER A 50 -11.98 0.05 11.86
N SER A 51 -11.50 -0.46 12.99
CA SER A 51 -10.16 -0.17 13.52
C SER A 51 -9.04 -0.45 12.50
N SER A 52 -9.22 -1.41 11.58
CA SER A 52 -8.26 -1.70 10.52
C SER A 52 -8.30 -0.68 9.38
N ASN A 53 -9.49 -0.17 9.02
CA ASN A 53 -9.63 0.83 7.97
C ASN A 53 -9.18 2.21 8.47
N LEU A 54 -9.50 2.55 9.72
CA LEU A 54 -8.99 3.74 10.38
C LEU A 54 -7.46 3.75 10.47
N ALA A 55 -6.84 2.59 10.74
CA ALA A 55 -5.38 2.49 10.74
C ALA A 55 -4.78 2.72 9.34
N ILE A 56 -5.38 2.17 8.28
CA ILE A 56 -4.94 2.45 6.89
C ILE A 56 -5.09 3.94 6.57
N LEU A 57 -6.26 4.52 6.83
CA LEU A 57 -6.48 5.96 6.61
C LEU A 57 -5.50 6.81 7.42
N GLY A 58 -5.22 6.42 8.66
CA GLY A 58 -4.23 7.04 9.52
C GLY A 58 -2.84 7.05 8.89
N ILE A 59 -2.36 5.91 8.37
CA ILE A 59 -1.06 5.82 7.67
C ILE A 59 -0.97 6.87 6.55
N TRP A 60 -2.02 7.00 5.73
CA TRP A 60 -2.01 7.91 4.59
C TRP A 60 -2.19 9.39 4.99
N ILE A 61 -3.06 9.69 5.95
CA ILE A 61 -3.27 11.07 6.44
C ILE A 61 -2.01 11.59 7.15
N PHE A 62 -1.46 10.79 8.06
CA PHE A 62 -0.23 11.15 8.75
C PHE A 62 0.97 11.13 7.81
N GLY A 63 1.02 10.21 6.84
CA GLY A 63 2.02 10.20 5.78
C GLY A 63 1.99 11.49 4.96
N THR A 64 0.82 11.90 4.47
CA THR A 64 0.64 13.17 3.73
C THR A 64 1.11 14.37 4.55
N THR A 65 0.73 14.43 5.83
CA THR A 65 1.14 15.51 6.74
C THR A 65 2.65 15.50 6.97
N TYR A 66 3.25 14.32 7.14
CA TYR A 66 4.69 14.12 7.22
C TYR A 66 5.41 14.65 5.98
N TYR A 67 5.00 14.24 4.77
CA TYR A 67 5.67 14.67 3.55
C TYR A 67 5.54 16.18 3.32
N GLY A 68 4.36 16.76 3.56
CA GLY A 68 4.17 18.21 3.42
C GLY A 68 5.05 19.01 4.39
N SER A 69 5.11 18.59 5.66
CA SER A 69 5.96 19.23 6.66
C SER A 69 7.45 18.98 6.44
N SER A 70 7.85 17.78 6.00
CA SER A 70 9.24 17.45 5.64
C SER A 70 9.72 18.25 4.43
N ALA A 71 8.86 18.40 3.40
CA ALA A 71 9.16 19.24 2.24
C ALA A 71 9.40 20.69 2.65
N TYR A 72 8.51 21.26 3.48
CA TYR A 72 8.68 22.62 3.97
C TYR A 72 9.91 22.77 4.87
N PHE A 73 10.19 21.79 5.73
CA PHE A 73 11.39 21.77 6.56
C PHE A 73 12.67 21.81 5.71
N ASN A 74 12.78 20.94 4.70
CA ASN A 74 13.92 20.91 3.77
C ASN A 74 14.02 22.20 2.93
N HIS A 75 12.89 22.72 2.44
CA HIS A 75 12.83 23.98 1.70
C HIS A 75 13.34 25.15 2.56
N SER A 76 12.95 25.20 3.84
CA SER A 76 13.41 26.19 4.81
C SER A 76 14.88 26.03 5.25
N ARG A 77 15.63 25.12 4.62
CA ARG A 77 17.00 24.74 5.02
C ARG A 77 17.06 24.33 6.49
N GLU A 78 16.06 23.55 6.92
CA GLU A 78 15.98 22.97 8.26
C GLU A 78 15.85 23.98 9.41
N THR A 79 15.43 25.22 9.11
CA THR A 79 15.30 26.28 10.12
C THR A 79 13.96 26.27 10.85
N SER A 80 12.91 25.71 10.24
CA SER A 80 11.56 25.72 10.82
C SER A 80 11.37 24.65 11.91
N SER A 81 11.36 25.08 13.17
CA SER A 81 11.08 24.21 14.33
C SER A 81 9.67 23.62 14.31
N VAL A 82 8.68 24.37 13.82
CA VAL A 82 7.29 23.91 13.69
C VAL A 82 7.19 22.79 12.66
N ALA A 83 7.82 22.98 11.50
CA ALA A 83 7.83 21.96 10.44
C ALA A 83 8.51 20.67 10.91
N PHE A 84 9.62 20.81 11.63
CA PHE A 84 10.29 19.70 12.30
C PHE A 84 9.34 18.96 13.25
N ALA A 85 8.71 19.66 14.20
CA ALA A 85 7.82 19.02 15.16
C ALA A 85 6.65 18.29 14.48
N VAL A 86 6.00 18.94 13.51
CA VAL A 86 4.87 18.34 12.77
C VAL A 86 5.32 17.13 11.97
N ALA A 87 6.49 17.17 11.32
CA ALA A 87 7.01 16.04 10.56
C ALA A 87 7.26 14.82 11.46
N TYR A 88 8.00 14.97 12.54
CA TYR A 88 8.34 13.83 13.41
C TYR A 88 7.13 13.27 14.15
N LEU A 89 6.21 14.12 14.62
CA LEU A 89 4.96 13.66 15.23
C LEU A 89 4.09 12.91 14.21
N SER A 90 3.97 13.44 12.99
CA SER A 90 3.18 12.79 11.93
C SER A 90 3.81 11.46 11.51
N LEU A 91 5.13 11.40 11.35
CA LEU A 91 5.85 10.16 11.06
C LEU A 91 5.57 9.10 12.13
N GLY A 92 5.74 9.46 13.40
CA GLY A 92 5.47 8.55 14.52
C GLY A 92 4.01 8.10 14.59
N CYS A 93 3.05 9.01 14.35
CA CYS A 93 1.63 8.65 14.30
C CYS A 93 1.31 7.70 13.14
N GLY A 94 1.94 7.91 11.97
CA GLY A 94 1.84 7.01 10.81
C GLY A 94 2.41 5.62 11.11
N GLU A 95 3.59 5.56 11.71
CA GLU A 95 4.23 4.31 12.17
C GLU A 95 3.38 3.59 13.21
N TRP A 96 2.78 4.31 14.16
CA TRP A 96 1.86 3.73 15.14
C TRP A 96 0.64 3.10 14.48
N CYS A 97 0.04 3.80 13.51
CA CYS A 97 -1.07 3.28 12.73
C CYS A 97 -0.67 2.02 11.96
N TYR A 98 0.51 2.02 11.36
CA TYR A 98 1.11 0.87 10.69
C TYR A 98 1.29 -0.33 11.63
N LEU A 99 1.98 -0.13 12.76
CA LEU A 99 2.24 -1.21 13.72
C LEU A 99 0.94 -1.79 14.28
N TRP A 100 -0.05 -0.93 14.56
CA TRP A 100 -1.36 -1.38 15.02
C TRP A 100 -2.09 -2.21 13.96
N PHE A 101 -2.08 -1.76 12.70
CA PHE A 101 -2.64 -2.50 11.58
C PHE A 101 -1.96 -3.87 11.42
N SER A 102 -0.64 -3.88 11.32
CA SER A 102 0.17 -5.08 11.10
C SER A 102 0.02 -6.07 12.24
N PHE A 103 0.05 -5.62 13.49
CA PHE A 103 -0.16 -6.47 14.67
C PHE A 103 -1.56 -7.08 14.70
N LYS A 104 -2.61 -6.27 14.51
CA LYS A 104 -4.00 -6.76 14.47
C LYS A 104 -4.22 -7.80 13.38
N ARG A 105 -3.62 -7.60 12.21
CA ARG A 105 -3.76 -8.52 11.07
C ARG A 105 -2.94 -9.81 11.26
N SER A 106 -1.77 -9.71 11.88
CA SER A 106 -0.88 -10.85 12.14
C SER A 106 -1.19 -11.61 13.42
N GLU A 107 -2.12 -11.14 14.26
CA GLU A 107 -2.41 -11.71 15.58
C GLU A 107 -2.66 -13.22 15.57
N GLU A 108 -3.37 -13.74 14.57
CA GLU A 108 -3.62 -15.19 14.46
C GLU A 108 -2.34 -15.98 14.22
N LEU A 109 -1.44 -15.47 13.36
CA LEU A 109 -0.15 -16.10 13.08
C LEU A 109 0.77 -16.01 14.30
N LEU A 110 0.78 -14.86 14.96
CA LEU A 110 1.58 -14.63 16.16
C LEU A 110 1.14 -15.55 17.31
N ARG A 111 -0.17 -15.73 17.52
CA ARG A 111 -0.71 -16.66 18.54
C ARG A 111 -0.37 -18.12 18.31
N LYS A 112 -0.20 -18.55 17.05
CA LYS A 112 0.20 -19.91 16.70
C LYS A 112 1.68 -20.18 16.99
N ARG A 113 2.52 -19.14 17.03
CA ARG A 113 3.99 -19.27 17.12
C ARG A 113 4.55 -18.85 18.47
N TRP A 114 3.98 -17.82 19.08
CA TRP A 114 4.56 -17.18 20.26
C TRP A 114 3.73 -17.40 21.51
N SER A 115 4.42 -17.37 22.66
CA SER A 115 3.78 -17.46 23.96
C SER A 115 2.93 -16.21 24.25
N ARG A 116 1.94 -16.36 25.14
CA ARG A 116 1.10 -15.24 25.60
C ARG A 116 1.93 -14.08 26.19
N ARG A 117 3.08 -14.39 26.80
CA ARG A 117 4.00 -13.38 27.37
C ARG A 117 4.58 -12.48 26.28
N VAL A 118 5.08 -13.07 25.19
CA VAL A 118 5.64 -12.30 24.06
C VAL A 118 4.56 -11.40 23.43
N LEU A 119 3.36 -11.92 23.22
CA LEU A 119 2.24 -11.13 22.70
C LEU A 119 1.84 -9.99 23.63
N SER A 120 1.91 -10.22 24.95
CA SER A 120 1.65 -9.19 25.95
C SER A 120 2.70 -8.07 25.89
N VAL A 121 3.98 -8.41 25.69
CA VAL A 121 5.06 -7.44 25.51
C VAL A 121 4.87 -6.62 24.24
N LEU A 122 4.55 -7.25 23.11
CA LEU A 122 4.26 -6.55 21.86
C LEU A 122 3.08 -5.58 21.99
N ARG A 123 2.02 -5.99 22.69
CA ARG A 123 0.88 -5.12 22.96
C ARG A 123 1.23 -3.96 23.90
N MET A 124 2.08 -4.20 24.90
CA MET A 124 2.59 -3.15 25.77
C MET A 124 3.42 -2.14 24.96
N GLN A 125 4.32 -2.61 24.08
CA GLN A 125 5.09 -1.77 23.17
C GLN A 125 4.20 -0.89 22.30
N LEU A 126 3.14 -1.44 21.70
CA LEU A 126 2.15 -0.67 20.93
C LEU A 126 1.47 0.44 21.73
N ASN A 127 1.14 0.15 22.99
CA ASN A 127 0.45 1.11 23.86
C ASN A 127 1.40 2.19 24.39
N LEU A 128 2.69 1.88 24.55
CA LEU A 128 3.72 2.81 24.99
C LEU A 128 4.32 3.63 23.84
N PHE A 129 4.17 3.16 22.58
CA PHE A 129 4.74 3.80 21.40
C PHE A 129 4.37 5.30 21.27
N PRO A 130 3.13 5.75 21.58
CA PRO A 130 2.80 7.18 21.55
C PRO A 130 3.69 8.07 22.43
N ILE A 131 4.22 7.53 23.53
CA ILE A 131 5.16 8.26 24.40
C ILE A 131 6.50 8.44 23.67
N ALA A 132 6.95 7.41 22.94
CA ALA A 132 8.16 7.47 22.14
C ALA A 132 8.05 8.46 20.96
N ILE A 133 6.86 8.63 20.36
CA ILE A 133 6.61 9.60 19.28
C ILE A 133 6.88 11.04 19.72
N ILE A 134 6.59 11.37 20.99
CA ILE A 134 6.79 12.73 21.52
C ILE A 134 8.28 13.03 21.78
N ALA A 135 9.12 11.99 21.89
CA ALA A 135 10.49 12.14 22.34
C ALA A 135 11.39 12.96 21.38
N PRO A 136 11.39 12.76 20.05
CA PRO A 136 12.25 13.53 19.15
C PRO A 136 11.95 15.05 19.14
N PRO A 137 10.68 15.51 19.15
CA PRO A 137 10.34 16.93 19.33
C PRO A 137 10.83 17.56 20.64
N LEU A 138 11.11 16.79 21.71
CA LEU A 138 11.64 17.34 22.97
C LEU A 138 12.99 18.04 22.79
N LYS A 139 13.71 17.76 21.69
CA LYS A 139 14.92 18.51 21.29
C LYS A 139 14.67 20.03 21.26
N LEU A 140 13.47 20.45 20.87
CA LEU A 140 13.11 21.87 20.73
C LEU A 140 12.99 22.61 22.07
N VAL A 141 12.82 21.89 23.18
CA VAL A 141 12.70 22.45 24.53
C VAL A 141 14.08 22.59 25.20
N ILE A 142 15.14 22.01 24.60
CA ILE A 142 16.49 22.09 25.15
C ILE A 142 17.02 23.53 25.03
N PRO A 143 17.51 24.14 26.13
CA PRO A 143 17.99 25.51 26.13
C PRO A 143 19.03 25.81 25.04
N GLY A 144 19.01 27.05 24.54
CA GLY A 144 19.99 27.56 23.58
C GLY A 144 21.45 27.44 24.04
N SER A 145 21.68 27.49 25.36
CA SER A 145 23.01 27.38 25.99
C SER A 145 23.69 26.02 25.85
N VAL A 146 22.94 24.96 25.48
CA VAL A 146 23.50 23.63 25.25
C VAL A 146 24.06 23.54 23.83
N SER A 147 25.28 23.00 23.69
CA SER A 147 25.94 22.84 22.40
C SER A 147 25.14 21.98 21.42
N ASN A 148 25.30 22.25 20.12
CA ASN A 148 24.60 21.51 19.06
C ASN A 148 24.91 20.02 19.09
N SER A 149 26.16 19.63 19.37
CA SER A 149 26.56 18.23 19.50
C SER A 149 25.77 17.50 20.58
N VAL A 150 25.58 18.11 21.75
CA VAL A 150 24.79 17.50 22.85
C VAL A 150 23.31 17.41 22.48
N LYS A 151 22.74 18.46 21.86
CA LYS A 151 21.35 18.43 21.34
C LYS A 151 21.16 17.32 20.31
N THR A 152 22.14 17.10 19.45
CA THR A 152 22.14 16.03 18.44
C THR A 152 22.22 14.66 19.10
N ILE A 153 23.09 14.44 20.09
CA ILE A 153 23.17 13.17 20.83
C ILE A 153 21.85 12.85 21.54
N ILE A 154 21.23 13.83 22.21
CA ILE A 154 19.94 13.66 22.87
C ILE A 154 18.87 13.27 21.85
N PHE A 155 18.77 14.02 20.74
CA PHE A 155 17.83 13.71 19.66
C PHE A 155 18.03 12.29 19.11
N ILE A 156 19.26 11.90 18.80
CA ILE A 156 19.59 10.56 18.27
C ILE A 156 19.20 9.48 19.28
N SER A 157 19.46 9.70 20.56
CA SER A 157 19.13 8.74 21.63
C SER A 157 17.63 8.53 21.76
N LEU A 158 16.86 9.63 21.76
CA LEU A 158 15.40 9.59 21.84
C LEU A 158 14.77 8.97 20.58
N PHE A 159 15.28 9.30 19.40
CA PHE A 159 14.82 8.73 18.14
C PHE A 159 15.18 7.24 18.01
N SER A 160 16.35 6.83 18.51
CA SER A 160 16.77 5.43 18.52
C SER A 160 15.83 4.54 19.35
N LEU A 161 15.27 5.06 20.44
CA LEU A 161 14.27 4.33 21.24
C LEU A 161 13.01 3.99 20.41
N GLN A 162 12.53 4.94 19.60
CA GLN A 162 11.41 4.73 18.67
C GLN A 162 11.75 3.64 17.66
N CYS A 163 12.92 3.75 17.00
CA CYS A 163 13.39 2.76 16.03
C CYS A 163 13.52 1.36 16.65
N MET A 164 14.00 1.23 17.89
CA MET A 164 14.14 -0.06 18.57
C MET A 164 12.80 -0.75 18.79
N ILE A 165 11.75 0.00 19.12
CA ILE A 165 10.40 -0.58 19.28
C ILE A 165 9.91 -1.10 17.93
N VAL A 166 10.00 -0.29 16.88
CA VAL A 166 9.60 -0.67 15.51
C VAL A 166 10.36 -1.92 15.06
N CYS A 167 11.69 -1.92 15.15
CA CYS A 167 12.55 -3.04 14.78
C CYS A 167 12.21 -4.33 15.52
N THR A 168 11.93 -4.25 16.83
CA THR A 168 11.60 -5.42 17.63
C THR A 168 10.26 -6.02 17.19
N MET A 169 9.26 -5.16 16.98
CA MET A 169 7.93 -5.57 16.53
C MET A 169 7.97 -6.19 15.12
N ASP A 170 8.57 -5.49 14.16
CA ASP A 170 8.69 -5.96 12.79
C ASP A 170 9.63 -7.16 12.66
N GLY A 171 10.66 -7.27 13.50
CA GLY A 171 11.51 -8.47 13.54
C GLY A 171 10.73 -9.72 13.93
N ILE A 172 9.89 -9.62 14.97
CA ILE A 172 9.04 -10.74 15.41
C ILE A 172 7.98 -11.08 14.35
N MET A 173 7.35 -10.07 13.75
CA MET A 173 6.36 -10.27 12.69
C MET A 173 7.00 -10.87 11.43
N ALA A 174 8.11 -10.33 10.95
CA ALA A 174 8.85 -10.84 9.80
C ALA A 174 9.29 -12.29 9.99
N MET A 175 9.86 -12.63 11.16
CA MET A 175 10.23 -14.01 11.48
C MET A 175 9.02 -14.95 11.38
N THR A 176 7.88 -14.51 11.91
CA THR A 176 6.63 -15.28 11.89
C THR A 176 6.12 -15.48 10.47
N PHE A 177 6.17 -14.45 9.63
CA PHE A 177 5.77 -14.51 8.23
C PHE A 177 6.69 -15.43 7.41
N VAL A 178 8.02 -15.32 7.58
CA VAL A 178 8.99 -16.19 6.91
C VAL A 178 8.75 -17.65 7.26
N LEU A 179 8.56 -17.96 8.56
CA LEU A 179 8.28 -19.32 9.01
C LEU A 179 6.92 -19.81 8.50
N HIS A 180 5.91 -18.94 8.42
CA HIS A 180 4.63 -19.32 7.83
C HIS A 180 4.78 -19.69 6.35
N ILE A 181 5.41 -18.83 5.55
CA ILE A 181 5.64 -19.03 4.11
C ILE A 181 6.47 -20.28 3.84
N ARG A 182 7.52 -20.54 4.65
CA ARG A 182 8.32 -21.77 4.54
C ARG A 182 7.49 -23.03 4.77
N ASN A 183 6.64 -23.03 5.79
CA ASN A 183 5.78 -24.18 6.10
C ASN A 183 4.72 -24.41 5.01
N MET A 184 4.23 -23.36 4.34
CA MET A 184 3.30 -23.53 3.20
C MET A 184 3.91 -24.27 2.03
N LYS A 185 5.21 -24.04 1.77
CA LYS A 185 5.92 -24.72 0.68
C LYS A 185 6.07 -26.23 0.94
N GLN A 186 5.96 -26.66 2.20
CA GLN A 186 6.08 -28.04 2.60
C GLN A 186 4.72 -28.76 2.57
N ASP A 187 3.65 -28.13 3.05
CA ASP A 187 2.30 -28.71 3.10
C ASP A 187 1.23 -27.74 2.57
N SER A 188 1.01 -27.73 1.25
CA SER A 188 0.13 -26.77 0.58
C SER A 188 -1.37 -27.00 0.77
N THR A 189 -1.80 -28.17 1.27
CA THR A 189 -3.21 -28.58 1.32
C THR A 189 -3.97 -28.05 2.55
N LEU A 190 -3.29 -27.47 3.54
CA LEU A 190 -3.88 -27.04 4.82
C LEU A 190 -3.78 -25.53 5.09
N VAL A 191 -3.33 -24.74 4.11
CA VAL A 191 -2.99 -23.32 4.32
C VAL A 191 -4.19 -22.43 4.03
N SER A 192 -4.59 -21.60 5.01
CA SER A 192 -5.61 -20.57 4.81
C SER A 192 -5.12 -19.50 3.80
N PRO A 193 -5.84 -19.25 2.68
CA PRO A 193 -5.46 -18.23 1.69
C PRO A 193 -5.34 -16.83 2.30
N LYS A 194 -6.20 -16.51 3.26
CA LYS A 194 -6.19 -15.25 4.00
C LYS A 194 -4.87 -15.00 4.74
N LEU A 195 -4.37 -16.03 5.42
CA LEU A 195 -3.11 -15.95 6.17
C LEU A 195 -1.89 -15.85 5.25
N THR A 196 -1.99 -16.43 4.06
CA THR A 196 -0.98 -16.34 3.00
C THR A 196 -0.82 -14.92 2.49
N VAL A 197 -1.94 -14.25 2.20
CA VAL A 197 -1.93 -12.82 1.82
C VAL A 197 -1.29 -11.98 2.92
N ILE A 198 -1.69 -12.17 4.18
CA ILE A 198 -1.14 -11.41 5.32
C ILE A 198 0.37 -11.62 5.44
N ALA A 199 0.86 -12.85 5.34
CA ALA A 199 2.29 -13.12 5.50
C ALA A 199 3.14 -12.57 4.35
N ASN A 200 2.68 -12.65 3.10
CA ASN A 200 3.47 -12.15 1.97
C ASN A 200 3.56 -10.62 1.98
N TYR A 201 2.42 -9.92 2.01
CA TYR A 201 2.44 -8.45 2.03
C TYR A 201 2.98 -7.89 3.35
N GLY A 202 2.74 -8.59 4.46
CA GLY A 202 3.27 -8.22 5.77
C GLY A 202 4.79 -8.32 5.80
N LEU A 203 5.37 -9.40 5.23
CA LEU A 203 6.81 -9.54 5.10
C LEU A 203 7.41 -8.45 4.22
N THR A 204 6.78 -8.13 3.09
CA THR A 204 7.21 -7.02 2.22
C THR A 204 7.25 -5.70 3.00
N ALA A 205 6.21 -5.39 3.78
CA ALA A 205 6.18 -4.20 4.61
C ALA A 205 7.32 -4.19 5.64
N CYS A 206 7.54 -5.30 6.36
CA CYS A 206 8.65 -5.40 7.32
C CYS A 206 10.02 -5.23 6.64
N VAL A 207 10.23 -5.73 5.41
CA VAL A 207 11.48 -5.52 4.67
C VAL A 207 11.71 -4.03 4.40
N PHE A 208 10.69 -3.30 3.96
CA PHE A 208 10.80 -1.85 3.76
C PHE A 208 11.05 -1.11 5.07
N VAL A 209 10.49 -1.55 6.20
CA VAL A 209 10.83 -0.98 7.52
C VAL A 209 12.31 -1.13 7.82
N PHE A 210 12.91 -2.31 7.61
CA PHE A 210 14.34 -2.49 7.84
C PHE A 210 15.20 -1.62 6.91
N LEU A 211 14.77 -1.41 5.66
CA LEU A 211 15.44 -0.50 4.73
C LEU A 211 15.34 0.96 5.20
N ILE A 212 14.19 1.39 5.72
CA ILE A 212 14.00 2.73 6.32
C ILE A 212 14.93 2.91 7.51
N VAL A 213 14.97 1.93 8.42
CA VAL A 213 15.85 1.98 9.60
C VAL A 213 17.31 2.04 9.18
N GLY A 214 17.72 1.32 8.13
CA GLY A 214 19.05 1.43 7.56
C GLY A 214 19.35 2.84 7.06
N CYS A 215 18.44 3.45 6.29
CA CYS A 215 18.59 4.81 5.79
C CYS A 215 18.67 5.83 6.93
N LEU A 216 17.79 5.70 7.93
CA LEU A 216 17.80 6.54 9.12
C LEU A 216 19.10 6.37 9.90
N GLY A 217 19.58 5.13 10.07
CA GLY A 217 20.87 4.84 10.70
C GLY A 217 22.02 5.59 10.03
N THR A 218 22.09 5.55 8.69
CA THR A 218 23.08 6.33 7.94
C THR A 218 22.93 7.83 8.17
N CYS A 219 21.71 8.37 8.14
CA CYS A 219 21.46 9.79 8.43
C CYS A 219 21.90 10.20 9.84
N LEU A 220 21.68 9.34 10.84
CA LEU A 220 22.11 9.58 12.23
C LEU A 220 23.65 9.53 12.34
N VAL A 221 24.32 8.61 11.64
CA VAL A 221 25.79 8.56 11.56
C VAL A 221 26.36 9.84 10.94
N CYS A 222 25.77 10.33 9.84
CA CYS A 222 26.18 11.62 9.25
C CYS A 222 26.09 12.76 10.27
N ARG A 223 25.00 12.83 11.05
CA ARG A 223 24.80 13.82 12.13
C ARG A 223 25.74 13.66 13.32
N LEU A 224 26.26 12.46 13.57
CA LEU A 224 27.25 12.24 14.64
C LEU A 224 28.63 12.69 14.22
N ILE A 225 29.00 12.42 12.96
CA ILE A 225 30.31 12.79 12.40
C ILE A 225 30.38 14.30 12.19
N ASP A 226 29.32 14.89 11.64
CA ASP A 226 29.22 16.31 11.36
C ASP A 226 27.87 16.86 11.87
N PRO A 227 27.82 17.30 13.15
CA PRO A 227 26.60 17.77 13.79
C PRO A 227 25.98 19.00 13.13
N ASP A 228 26.84 19.89 12.61
CA ASP A 228 26.45 21.15 11.99
C ASP A 228 26.29 21.05 10.47
N MET A 229 26.66 19.89 9.88
CA MET A 229 26.52 19.58 8.45
C MET A 229 27.29 20.57 7.55
N GLU A 230 28.52 20.90 7.96
CA GLU A 230 29.43 21.79 7.23
C GLU A 230 30.07 21.09 6.02
N ASP A 231 30.30 19.78 6.08
CA ASP A 231 30.82 18.99 4.97
C ASP A 231 29.71 18.72 3.94
N GLU A 232 29.83 19.36 2.77
CA GLU A 232 28.90 19.20 1.66
C GLU A 232 28.69 17.74 1.23
N THR A 233 29.72 16.90 1.32
CA THR A 233 29.64 15.49 0.94
C THR A 233 28.77 14.72 1.94
N MET A 234 29.01 14.93 3.24
CA MET A 234 28.20 14.33 4.30
C MET A 234 26.76 14.82 4.26
N PHE A 235 26.55 16.10 3.98
CA PHE A 235 25.21 16.66 3.90
C PHE A 235 24.42 16.16 2.68
N ASN A 236 25.09 16.01 1.53
CA ASN A 236 24.50 15.40 0.35
C ASN A 236 24.15 13.92 0.60
N LEU A 237 25.03 13.16 1.27
CA LEU A 237 24.77 11.78 1.65
C LEU A 237 23.53 11.67 2.56
N TYR A 238 23.47 12.51 3.60
CA TYR A 238 22.31 12.64 4.49
C TYR A 238 21.02 12.86 3.70
N ARG A 239 21.00 13.82 2.76
CA ARG A 239 19.82 14.14 1.94
C ARG A 239 19.39 12.98 1.05
N VAL A 240 20.33 12.27 0.44
CA VAL A 240 20.03 11.11 -0.42
C VAL A 240 19.37 10.00 0.39
N PHE A 241 19.93 9.64 1.54
CA PHE A 241 19.33 8.61 2.40
C PHE A 241 18.01 9.07 3.01
N TRP A 242 17.84 10.36 3.29
CA TRP A 242 16.57 10.92 3.73
C TRP A 242 15.48 10.76 2.66
N MET A 243 15.78 11.12 1.41
CA MET A 243 14.87 10.93 0.28
C MET A 243 14.55 9.45 0.05
N LEU A 244 15.56 8.57 0.14
CA LEU A 244 15.38 7.14 -0.07
C LEU A 244 14.46 6.53 0.99
N LYS A 245 14.57 6.97 2.25
CA LYS A 245 13.64 6.55 3.31
C LYS A 245 12.21 6.96 2.97
N ASP A 246 12.00 8.16 2.43
CA ASP A 246 10.67 8.68 2.09
C ASP A 246 10.01 7.83 1.01
N VAL A 247 10.79 7.36 0.02
CA VAL A 247 10.30 6.41 -0.99
C VAL A 247 9.91 5.07 -0.35
N PHE A 248 10.70 4.54 0.58
CA PHE A 248 10.39 3.29 1.26
C PHE A 248 9.17 3.38 2.18
N ILE A 249 8.93 4.54 2.82
CA ILE A 249 7.71 4.78 3.60
C ILE A 249 6.49 4.63 2.69
N GLU A 250 6.53 5.16 1.46
CA GLU A 250 5.41 4.96 0.53
C GLU A 250 5.20 3.52 0.11
N PHE A 251 6.28 2.75 -0.09
CA PHE A 251 6.13 1.34 -0.42
C PHE A 251 5.47 0.53 0.71
N ILE A 252 5.64 0.93 1.98
CA ILE A 252 4.86 0.36 3.10
C ILE A 252 3.37 0.69 2.95
N GLY A 253 3.04 1.96 2.66
CA GLY A 253 1.68 2.42 2.41
C GLY A 253 0.99 1.60 1.31
N PHE A 254 1.67 1.42 0.17
CA PHE A 254 1.20 0.59 -0.94
C PHE A 254 1.06 -0.89 -0.56
N ALA A 255 2.03 -1.48 0.16
CA ALA A 255 1.96 -2.88 0.58
C ALA A 255 0.75 -3.14 1.49
N VAL A 256 0.46 -2.22 2.42
CA VAL A 256 -0.70 -2.28 3.33
C VAL A 256 -2.02 -2.18 2.57
N VAL A 257 -2.12 -1.26 1.60
CA VAL A 257 -3.32 -1.12 0.76
C VAL A 257 -3.52 -2.34 -0.14
N ALA A 258 -2.45 -2.82 -0.77
CA ALA A 258 -2.48 -4.02 -1.62
C ALA A 258 -2.89 -5.26 -0.81
N MET A 259 -2.38 -5.41 0.42
CA MET A 259 -2.83 -6.46 1.35
C MET A 259 -4.34 -6.36 1.60
N ARG A 260 -4.85 -5.15 1.85
CA ARG A 260 -6.27 -4.94 2.13
C ARG A 260 -7.15 -5.32 0.94
N ILE A 261 -6.76 -4.92 -0.25
CA ILE A 261 -7.45 -5.23 -1.51
C ILE A 261 -7.44 -6.75 -1.75
N ALA A 262 -6.27 -7.39 -1.65
CA ALA A 262 -6.14 -8.83 -1.81
C ALA A 262 -6.99 -9.62 -0.81
N LEU A 263 -7.05 -9.15 0.44
CA LEU A 263 -7.91 -9.74 1.47
C LEU A 263 -9.40 -9.63 1.15
N ALA A 264 -9.84 -8.52 0.54
CA ALA A 264 -11.23 -8.35 0.12
C ALA A 264 -11.61 -9.35 -0.99
N PHE A 265 -10.71 -9.60 -1.94
CA PHE A 265 -10.92 -10.62 -2.98
C PHE A 265 -11.00 -12.03 -2.41
N VAL A 266 -10.12 -12.39 -1.47
CA VAL A 266 -10.14 -13.71 -0.81
C VAL A 266 -11.40 -13.90 0.06
N SER A 267 -11.88 -12.85 0.74
CA SER A 267 -13.12 -12.96 1.52
C SER A 267 -14.37 -13.07 0.66
N ASN A 268 -14.31 -12.58 -0.58
CA ASN A 268 -15.42 -12.60 -1.53
C ASN A 268 -15.40 -13.84 -2.44
N GLU A 269 -14.43 -14.75 -2.30
CA GLU A 269 -14.36 -15.98 -3.11
C GLU A 269 -15.62 -16.89 -3.03
N PRO A 270 -16.30 -17.10 -1.88
CA PRO A 270 -17.58 -17.82 -1.88
C PRO A 270 -18.70 -17.07 -2.61
N ASP A 271 -18.60 -15.74 -2.76
CA ASP A 271 -19.56 -14.89 -3.49
C ASP A 271 -19.11 -14.57 -4.93
N SER A 272 -17.87 -14.88 -5.32
CA SER A 272 -17.34 -14.59 -6.66
C SER A 272 -18.01 -15.44 -7.74
N ALA A 273 -18.44 -16.66 -7.39
CA ALA A 273 -19.32 -17.46 -8.22
C ALA A 273 -20.68 -16.79 -8.41
N HIS A 274 -21.18 -16.07 -7.40
CA HIS A 274 -22.44 -15.34 -7.45
C HIS A 274 -22.33 -14.01 -8.25
N ILE A 275 -21.19 -13.33 -8.17
CA ILE A 275 -20.90 -12.12 -8.95
C ILE A 275 -20.62 -12.48 -10.41
N GLN A 276 -19.87 -13.55 -10.70
CA GLN A 276 -19.70 -14.02 -12.07
C GLN A 276 -21.00 -14.55 -12.67
N THR A 277 -21.87 -15.20 -11.90
CA THR A 277 -23.23 -15.55 -12.38
C THR A 277 -24.07 -14.30 -12.60
N ARG A 278 -24.08 -13.30 -11.71
CA ARG A 278 -24.80 -12.04 -11.97
C ARG A 278 -24.25 -11.25 -13.16
N ILE A 279 -22.94 -11.23 -13.37
CA ILE A 279 -22.33 -10.60 -14.56
C ILE A 279 -22.68 -11.40 -15.81
N ARG A 280 -22.71 -12.73 -15.73
CA ARG A 280 -23.11 -13.58 -16.86
C ARG A 280 -24.60 -13.46 -17.16
N GLU A 281 -25.45 -13.40 -16.14
CA GLU A 281 -26.90 -13.19 -16.24
C GLU A 281 -27.21 -11.81 -16.78
N SER A 282 -26.50 -10.76 -16.34
CA SER A 282 -26.67 -9.41 -16.90
C SER A 282 -26.14 -9.31 -18.33
N LEU A 283 -25.05 -9.99 -18.67
CA LEU A 283 -24.55 -10.06 -20.05
C LEU A 283 -25.49 -10.86 -20.97
N VAL A 284 -26.11 -11.92 -20.47
CA VAL A 284 -27.12 -12.72 -21.19
C VAL A 284 -28.42 -11.93 -21.36
N ALA A 285 -28.87 -11.22 -20.31
CA ALA A 285 -30.03 -10.33 -20.38
C ALA A 285 -29.81 -9.14 -21.33
N PHE A 286 -28.60 -8.59 -21.38
CA PHE A 286 -28.21 -7.54 -22.33
C PHE A 286 -28.13 -8.06 -23.76
N LYS A 287 -27.65 -9.30 -23.96
CA LYS A 287 -27.58 -9.95 -25.27
C LYS A 287 -28.96 -10.37 -25.79
N SER A 288 -29.89 -10.75 -24.91
CA SER A 288 -31.28 -11.03 -25.28
C SER A 288 -32.07 -9.77 -25.60
N THR A 289 -31.80 -8.64 -24.94
CA THR A 289 -32.39 -7.34 -25.31
C THR A 289 -31.83 -6.81 -26.63
N LEU A 290 -30.54 -7.01 -26.93
CA LEU A 290 -29.99 -6.70 -28.27
C LEU A 290 -30.58 -7.64 -29.35
N GLY A 291 -30.71 -8.93 -29.07
CA GLY A 291 -31.28 -9.90 -30.02
C GLY A 291 -32.77 -9.67 -30.31
N SER A 292 -33.54 -9.20 -29.33
CA SER A 292 -34.95 -8.78 -29.49
C SER A 292 -35.07 -7.55 -30.37
N ARG A 293 -34.09 -6.63 -30.29
CA ARG A 293 -34.08 -5.39 -31.08
C ARG A 293 -33.71 -5.65 -32.54
N ASP A 294 -32.85 -6.64 -32.79
CA ASP A 294 -32.53 -7.11 -34.15
C ASP A 294 -33.67 -7.94 -34.76
N SER A 295 -34.51 -8.63 -33.96
CA SER A 295 -35.70 -9.31 -34.49
C SER A 295 -36.83 -8.34 -34.82
N GLU A 296 -37.09 -7.35 -33.96
CA GLU A 296 -38.07 -6.27 -34.27
C GLU A 296 -37.64 -5.44 -35.48
N MET A 297 -36.34 -5.17 -35.64
CA MET A 297 -35.84 -4.46 -36.83
C MET A 297 -35.88 -5.32 -38.10
N ARG A 298 -35.74 -6.66 -37.98
CA ARG A 298 -35.94 -7.59 -39.11
C ARG A 298 -37.40 -7.83 -39.46
N GLU A 299 -38.32 -7.76 -38.51
CA GLU A 299 -39.77 -7.87 -38.76
C GLU A 299 -40.34 -6.57 -39.35
N ALA A 300 -39.77 -5.42 -38.98
CA ALA A 300 -40.06 -4.13 -39.62
C ALA A 300 -39.48 -4.02 -41.05
N LEU A 301 -38.37 -4.72 -41.34
CA LEU A 301 -37.77 -4.77 -42.69
C LEU A 301 -38.38 -5.85 -43.60
N SER A 302 -39.10 -6.83 -43.07
CA SER A 302 -39.77 -7.88 -43.87
C SER A 302 -41.22 -7.57 -44.23
N THR A 303 -41.79 -6.49 -43.69
CA THR A 303 -43.15 -6.02 -44.02
C THR A 303 -43.21 -5.02 -45.19
N GLU A 304 -42.06 -4.62 -45.76
CA GLU A 304 -41.99 -3.68 -46.90
C GLU A 304 -41.61 -4.30 -48.25
N SER A 305 -41.52 -5.62 -48.37
CA SER A 305 -41.28 -6.27 -49.67
C SER A 305 -42.12 -7.53 -49.84
N GLY A 306 -43.34 -7.34 -50.35
CA GLY A 306 -43.99 -8.39 -51.13
C GLY A 306 -43.37 -8.45 -52.52
N ASP A 307 -42.71 -9.55 -52.86
CA ASP A 307 -43.23 -10.49 -53.87
C ASP A 307 -42.32 -11.72 -54.00
N GLY A 308 -42.92 -12.84 -54.38
CA GLY A 308 -42.51 -14.19 -53.96
C GLY A 308 -41.25 -14.80 -54.58
N PHE A 309 -40.77 -15.85 -53.93
CA PHE A 309 -40.22 -17.03 -54.59
C PHE A 309 -40.13 -18.24 -53.63
N GLN A 310 -40.59 -19.41 -54.11
CA GLN A 310 -40.55 -20.71 -53.46
C GLN A 310 -39.11 -21.26 -53.31
N GLY A 311 -38.80 -21.99 -52.22
CA GLY A 311 -37.56 -22.78 -52.18
C GLY A 311 -37.25 -23.55 -50.89
N ARG A 312 -37.77 -24.78 -50.80
CA ARG A 312 -37.11 -26.03 -50.33
C ARG A 312 -36.40 -26.12 -48.94
N LYS A 313 -36.91 -27.10 -48.18
CA LYS A 313 -36.39 -27.91 -47.05
C LYS A 313 -34.85 -28.02 -46.89
N SER A 314 -34.36 -28.00 -45.64
CA SER A 314 -33.51 -29.07 -45.07
C SER A 314 -33.33 -28.94 -43.54
N SER A 315 -33.53 -30.05 -42.85
CA SER A 315 -33.13 -30.35 -41.46
C SER A 315 -31.61 -30.48 -41.32
N THR A 316 -31.06 -30.30 -40.11
CA THR A 316 -30.20 -31.29 -39.41
C THR A 316 -29.71 -30.80 -38.03
N ASN A 317 -30.12 -31.53 -36.99
CA ASN A 317 -29.36 -32.12 -35.87
C ASN A 317 -28.03 -31.50 -35.36
N SER A 318 -28.01 -31.31 -34.03
CA SER A 318 -26.88 -31.44 -33.05
C SER A 318 -26.14 -32.81 -33.19
N PRO A 319 -25.00 -33.18 -32.50
CA PRO A 319 -24.33 -32.58 -31.32
C PRO A 319 -22.78 -32.70 -31.27
N ASN A 320 -22.21 -32.36 -30.10
CA ASN A 320 -20.99 -32.88 -29.44
C ASN A 320 -19.67 -32.07 -29.41
N THR A 321 -19.40 -31.56 -28.20
CA THR A 321 -18.28 -31.92 -27.31
C THR A 321 -16.85 -31.87 -27.84
N TYR A 322 -16.04 -30.94 -27.30
CA TYR A 322 -14.67 -31.25 -26.88
C TYR A 322 -14.31 -30.46 -25.62
N ASN A 323 -14.09 -31.21 -24.53
CA ASN A 323 -13.36 -30.79 -23.34
C ASN A 323 -11.92 -30.47 -23.74
N ILE A 324 -11.43 -29.28 -23.39
CA ILE A 324 -10.01 -29.04 -23.19
C ILE A 324 -9.86 -28.35 -21.84
N GLU A 325 -9.55 -29.16 -20.83
CA GLU A 325 -8.89 -28.70 -19.61
C GLU A 325 -7.63 -27.93 -20.01
N LYS A 326 -7.62 -26.62 -19.73
CA LYS A 326 -6.38 -25.85 -19.65
C LYS A 326 -6.36 -25.14 -18.32
N ARG A 327 -5.71 -25.78 -17.34
CA ARG A 327 -5.22 -25.14 -16.11
C ARG A 327 -4.24 -24.04 -16.53
N VAL A 328 -4.72 -22.81 -16.59
CA VAL A 328 -3.85 -21.63 -16.65
C VAL A 328 -3.54 -21.25 -15.21
N SER A 329 -2.25 -21.22 -14.86
CA SER A 329 -1.77 -20.75 -13.58
C SER A 329 -2.15 -19.27 -13.40
N PHE A 330 -2.81 -18.96 -12.29
CA PHE A 330 -3.32 -17.61 -11.99
C PHE A 330 -2.24 -16.53 -11.87
N THR A 331 -0.96 -16.90 -11.90
CA THR A 331 0.17 -15.96 -11.87
C THR A 331 0.48 -15.30 -13.22
N GLN A 332 0.02 -15.86 -14.35
CA GLN A 332 0.26 -15.29 -15.68
C GLN A 332 -0.84 -14.30 -16.14
N ALA A 333 -2.04 -14.36 -15.56
CA ALA A 333 -3.15 -13.46 -15.92
C ALA A 333 -2.94 -12.01 -15.45
N ALA A 334 -2.17 -11.80 -14.38
CA ALA A 334 -1.85 -10.45 -13.89
C ALA A 334 -0.82 -9.71 -14.77
N ILE A 335 0.02 -10.45 -15.51
CA ILE A 335 1.03 -9.86 -16.40
C ILE A 335 0.44 -9.59 -17.79
N PHE A 336 -0.41 -10.46 -18.32
CA PHE A 336 -1.05 -10.25 -19.63
C PHE A 336 -2.22 -9.24 -19.63
N ALA A 337 -2.84 -8.95 -18.49
CA ALA A 337 -3.86 -7.90 -18.39
C ALA A 337 -3.27 -6.47 -18.42
N GLY A 338 -1.97 -6.32 -18.15
CA GLY A 338 -1.23 -5.07 -18.26
C GLY A 338 -0.68 -4.77 -19.66
N GLU A 339 -0.36 -5.79 -20.46
CA GLU A 339 0.23 -5.59 -21.80
C GLU A 339 -0.80 -5.43 -22.93
N ASN A 340 -2.03 -5.96 -22.78
CA ASN A 340 -3.02 -5.91 -23.86
C ASN A 340 -3.88 -4.62 -23.93
N LYS A 341 -3.79 -3.72 -22.94
CA LYS A 341 -4.44 -2.40 -23.00
C LYS A 341 -3.54 -1.30 -23.57
N THR A 342 -2.23 -1.51 -23.60
CA THR A 342 -1.26 -0.55 -24.14
C THR A 342 -1.08 -0.71 -25.66
N LEU A 343 -1.35 -1.89 -26.23
CA LEU A 343 -1.21 -2.12 -27.67
C LEU A 343 -2.44 -1.75 -28.51
N THR A 344 -3.63 -1.62 -27.91
CA THR A 344 -4.86 -1.20 -28.63
C THR A 344 -5.07 0.31 -28.64
N LEU A 345 -4.28 1.09 -27.89
CA LEU A 345 -4.35 2.55 -27.88
C LEU A 345 -3.31 3.24 -28.79
N VAL A 346 -2.38 2.47 -29.40
CA VAL A 346 -1.33 2.99 -30.30
C VAL A 346 -1.63 2.72 -31.78
N THR A 347 -2.66 1.93 -32.10
CA THR A 347 -3.06 1.62 -33.49
C THR A 347 -4.30 2.38 -33.98
N SER A 348 -4.89 3.28 -33.17
CA SER A 348 -6.02 4.15 -33.58
C SER A 348 -5.66 5.63 -33.74
N THR A 349 -4.39 6.01 -33.59
CA THR A 349 -3.86 7.37 -33.83
C THR A 349 -2.88 7.45 -35.01
N LEU A 350 -2.76 6.38 -35.80
CA LEU A 350 -2.08 6.40 -37.10
C LEU A 350 -3.03 5.90 -38.20
N LYS A 351 -4.00 6.76 -38.52
CA LYS A 351 -4.56 6.90 -39.87
C LYS A 351 -4.90 8.37 -40.10
#